data_AF-A0AA48LCI3-F1
#
_entry.id   AF-A0AA48LCI3-F1
#
_cell.length_a   1.000
_cell.length_b   1.000
_cell.length_c   1.000
_cell.angle_alpha   90.00
_cell.angle_beta   90.00
_cell.angle_gamma   90.00
#
_symmetry.space_group_name_H-M   'P 1'
#
loop_
_entity.id
_entity.type
_entity.pdbx_description
1 polymer ?
#
loop_
_entity_poly.entity_id
_entity_poly.type
_entity_poly.pdbx_seq_one_letter_code
_entity_poly.pdbx_strand_id
1 'polypeptide(L)'
;MNALFIVLNDLTRYDEVMDIFYELRIGATTMDTTGMRSVLERHHEPIPFIGRFDRIFKEGQPYNKTIFSIVRDDRLLDEITSRLEEDVFDHFNDKGKAIMFVMPVAKVYGCDN
;
A
#
# COMPACT_ATOMS: atom_id res chain seq x y z
N MET A 1 4.27 2.92 -20.08
CA MET A 1 5.08 2.74 -18.85
C MET A 1 4.60 3.67 -17.77
N ASN A 2 4.16 3.06 -16.68
CA ASN A 2 3.56 3.75 -15.55
C ASN A 2 4.14 3.21 -14.24
N ALA A 3 4.09 4.03 -13.20
CA ALA A 3 4.33 3.61 -11.84
C ALA A 3 2.97 3.34 -11.18
N LEU A 4 2.75 2.10 -10.76
CA LEU A 4 1.62 1.74 -9.91
C LEU A 4 2.02 2.00 -8.46
N PHE A 5 1.18 2.74 -7.73
CA PHE A 5 1.32 2.98 -6.31
C PHE A 5 0.13 2.41 -5.56
N ILE A 6 0.39 1.75 -4.43
CA ILE A 6 -0.61 1.26 -3.49
C ILE A 6 -0.22 1.75 -2.10
N VAL A 7 -1.05 2.58 -1.48
CA VAL A 7 -0.95 2.94 -0.07
C VAL A 7 -1.86 2.00 0.70
N LEU A 8 -1.27 1.00 1.33
CA LEU A 8 -1.98 -0.04 2.07
C LEU A 8 -2.10 0.36 3.55
N ASN A 9 -3.34 0.55 4.03
CA ASN A 9 -3.60 0.82 5.44
C ASN A 9 -3.95 -0.47 6.21
N ASP A 10 -4.48 -1.47 5.51
CA ASP A 10 -4.78 -2.79 6.07
C ASP A 10 -3.67 -3.79 5.75
N LEU A 11 -2.70 -3.93 6.65
CA LEU A 11 -1.54 -4.80 6.45
C LEU A 11 -1.89 -6.30 6.41
N THR A 12 -3.12 -6.70 6.78
CA THR A 12 -3.57 -8.10 6.65
C THR A 12 -3.64 -8.55 5.19
N ARG A 13 -3.78 -7.59 4.27
CA ARG A 13 -3.82 -7.80 2.81
C ARG A 13 -2.45 -7.77 2.15
N TYR A 14 -1.37 -7.52 2.91
CA TYR A 14 -0.04 -7.31 2.34
C TYR A 14 0.45 -8.52 1.53
N ASP A 15 0.32 -9.72 2.10
CA ASP A 15 0.78 -10.94 1.46
C ASP A 15 -0.03 -11.24 0.19
N GLU A 16 -1.35 -11.04 0.21
CA GLU A 16 -2.23 -11.18 -0.97
C GLU A 16 -1.81 -10.24 -2.12
N VAL A 17 -1.45 -8.98 -1.78
CA VAL A 17 -0.90 -8.05 -2.77
C VAL A 17 0.45 -8.56 -3.30
N MET A 18 1.37 -8.99 -2.43
CA MET A 18 2.68 -9.49 -2.89
C MET A 18 2.57 -10.76 -3.74
N ASP A 19 1.62 -11.65 -3.44
CA ASP A 19 1.38 -12.88 -4.18
C ASP A 19 0.94 -12.58 -5.62
N ILE A 20 0.04 -11.62 -5.83
CA ILE A 20 -0.35 -11.18 -7.18
C ILE A 20 0.85 -10.66 -7.96
N PHE A 21 1.68 -9.81 -7.34
CA PHE A 21 2.88 -9.28 -7.99
C PHE A 21 3.87 -10.43 -8.33
N TYR A 22 4.03 -11.39 -7.43
CA TYR A 22 4.89 -12.56 -7.63
C TYR A 22 4.40 -13.44 -8.79
N GLU A 23 3.11 -13.76 -8.83
CA GLU A 23 2.49 -14.58 -9.88
C GLU A 23 2.61 -13.93 -11.27
N LEU A 24 2.41 -12.62 -11.33
CA LEU A 24 2.57 -11.83 -12.56
C LEU A 24 4.03 -11.51 -12.89
N ARG A 25 4.99 -11.94 -12.06
CA ARG A 25 6.44 -11.69 -12.18
C ARG A 25 6.80 -10.20 -12.23
N ILE A 26 6.08 -9.39 -11.45
CA ILE A 26 6.28 -7.95 -11.34
C ILE A 26 7.08 -7.66 -10.07
N GLY A 27 8.24 -7.02 -10.22
CA GLY A 27 9.00 -6.54 -9.07
C GLY A 27 8.28 -5.38 -8.37
N ALA A 28 8.20 -5.41 -7.04
CA ALA A 28 7.66 -4.33 -6.23
C ALA A 28 8.70 -3.84 -5.21
N THR A 29 8.67 -2.54 -4.91
CA THR A 29 9.40 -1.95 -3.79
C THR A 29 8.42 -1.48 -2.74
N THR A 30 8.73 -1.71 -1.47
CA THR A 30 7.85 -1.35 -0.36
C THR A 30 8.56 -0.41 0.62
N MET A 31 7.79 0.53 1.17
CA MET A 31 8.25 1.52 2.14
C MET A 31 7.22 1.64 3.25
N ASP A 32 7.70 1.71 4.49
CA ASP A 32 6.86 1.99 5.65
C ASP A 32 6.45 3.46 5.66
N THR A 33 5.15 3.74 5.72
CA THR A 33 4.61 5.10 5.66
C THR A 33 3.62 5.38 6.79
N THR A 34 3.23 6.64 6.95
CA THR A 34 2.27 7.07 7.96
C THR A 34 1.29 8.05 7.33
N GLY A 35 0.00 7.74 7.41
CA GLY A 35 -1.05 8.65 6.98
C GLY A 35 -1.31 9.77 7.99
N MET A 36 -1.84 10.90 7.49
CA MET A 36 -2.18 12.07 8.31
C MET A 36 -3.20 11.73 9.42
N ARG A 37 -4.18 10.84 9.17
CA ARG A 37 -5.16 10.41 10.18
C ARG A 37 -4.47 9.90 11.45
N SER A 38 -3.51 8.99 11.28
CA SER A 38 -2.72 8.43 12.38
C SER A 38 -1.88 9.49 13.11
N VAL A 39 -1.45 10.55 12.41
CA VAL A 39 -0.78 11.69 13.04
C VAL A 39 -1.75 12.49 13.92
N LEU A 40 -2.92 12.84 13.40
CA LEU A 40 -3.91 13.66 14.11
C LEU A 40 -4.48 12.96 15.35
N GLU A 41 -4.72 11.65 15.30
CA GLU A 41 -5.17 10.86 16.46
C GLU A 41 -4.16 10.88 17.61
N ARG A 42 -2.85 10.96 17.31
CA ARG A 42 -1.81 11.05 18.34
C ARG A 42 -1.77 12.40 19.05
N HIS A 43 -2.19 13.48 18.38
CA HIS A 43 -2.08 14.84 18.90
C HIS A 43 -3.31 15.32 19.68
N HIS A 44 -4.49 14.72 19.51
CA HIS A 44 -5.75 15.26 20.02
C HIS A 44 -6.42 14.48 21.18
N GLU A 45 -5.90 13.33 21.61
CA GLU A 45 -6.49 12.61 22.77
C GLU A 45 -5.80 12.94 24.11
N PRO A 46 -6.54 13.42 25.13
CA PRO A 46 -6.06 13.43 26.51
C PRO A 46 -6.00 11.98 27.03
N ILE A 47 -4.79 11.49 27.28
CA ILE A 47 -4.50 10.08 27.56
C ILE A 47 -5.12 9.64 28.91
N PRO A 48 -6.09 8.70 28.95
CA PRO A 48 -6.44 7.99 30.17
C PRO A 48 -5.33 6.98 30.50
N PHE A 49 -4.97 6.88 31.77
CA PHE A 49 -3.81 6.11 32.27
C PHE A 49 -3.81 4.60 31.88
N ILE A 50 -4.95 4.05 31.49
CA ILE A 50 -5.14 2.64 31.11
C ILE A 50 -4.69 2.37 29.64
N GLY A 51 -4.66 3.38 28.76
CA GLY A 51 -4.27 3.23 27.34
C GLY A 51 -2.77 3.29 27.07
N ARG A 52 -1.93 3.31 28.11
CA ARG A 52 -0.47 3.48 27.99
C ARG A 52 0.25 2.19 27.58
N PHE A 53 -0.30 1.02 27.92
CA PHE A 53 0.25 -0.29 27.53
C PHE A 53 0.02 -0.59 26.04
N ASP A 54 -1.10 -0.14 25.48
CA ASP A 54 -1.36 -0.24 24.03
C ASP A 54 -0.39 0.62 23.22
N ARG A 55 0.09 1.74 23.76
CA ARG A 55 1.12 2.56 23.11
C ARG A 55 2.50 1.89 23.09
N ILE A 56 2.90 1.18 24.15
CA ILE A 56 4.21 0.48 24.17
C ILE A 56 4.25 -0.65 23.13
N PHE A 57 3.11 -1.31 22.84
CA PHE A 57 3.00 -2.26 21.72
C PHE A 57 2.83 -1.59 20.34
N LYS A 58 2.30 -0.36 20.28
CA LYS A 58 2.03 0.38 19.04
C LYS A 58 3.12 1.39 18.64
N GLU A 59 4.10 1.66 19.50
CA GLU A 59 5.18 2.63 19.27
C GLU A 59 6.18 2.17 18.18
N GLY A 60 6.11 0.92 17.71
CA GLY A 60 7.03 0.34 16.74
C GLY A 60 6.47 -0.07 15.38
N GLN A 61 5.16 0.10 15.10
CA GLN A 61 4.60 -0.38 13.83
C GLN A 61 4.13 0.76 12.91
N PRO A 62 4.66 0.86 11.68
CA PRO A 62 4.20 1.82 10.71
C PRO A 62 2.76 1.51 10.33
N TYR A 63 1.92 2.54 10.41
CA TYR A 63 0.47 2.39 10.30
C TYR A 63 0.02 2.09 8.87
N ASN A 64 0.86 2.36 7.86
CA ASN A 64 0.61 2.06 6.46
C ASN A 64 1.88 1.50 5.81
N LYS A 65 1.73 0.78 4.71
CA LYS A 65 2.85 0.40 3.83
C LYS A 65 2.56 0.89 2.41
N THR A 66 3.50 1.60 1.82
CA THR A 66 3.40 2.03 0.42
C THR A 66 4.18 1.05 -0.45
N ILE A 67 3.49 0.46 -1.41
CA ILE A 67 4.01 -0.48 -2.40
C ILE A 67 4.03 0.27 -3.73
N PHE A 68 5.12 0.16 -4.48
CA PHE A 68 5.18 0.72 -5.82
C PHE A 68 5.96 -0.17 -6.77
N SER A 69 5.58 -0.13 -8.04
CA SER A 69 6.24 -0.86 -9.12
C SER A 69 6.20 -0.08 -10.43
N ILE A 70 7.23 -0.27 -11.25
CA ILE A 70 7.30 0.25 -12.61
C ILE A 70 6.76 -0.82 -13.56
N VAL A 71 5.64 -0.54 -14.21
CA VAL A 71 5.00 -1.45 -15.17
C VAL A 71 5.13 -0.85 -16.58
N ARG A 72 5.81 -1.58 -17.47
CA ARG A 72 6.11 -1.10 -18.83
C ARG A 72 4.96 -1.29 -19.82
N ASP A 73 4.26 -2.42 -19.71
CA ASP A 73 3.16 -2.83 -20.55
C ASP A 73 1.82 -2.43 -19.92
N ASP A 74 1.01 -1.69 -20.67
CA ASP A 74 -0.31 -1.25 -20.21
C ASP A 74 -1.28 -2.43 -20.05
N ARG A 75 -1.12 -3.53 -20.81
CA ARG A 75 -1.93 -4.74 -20.62
C ARG A 75 -1.65 -5.41 -19.30
N LEU A 76 -0.37 -5.48 -18.92
CA LEU A 76 0.05 -6.02 -17.63
C LEU A 76 -0.40 -5.11 -16.48
N LEU A 77 -0.42 -3.79 -16.71
CA LEU A 77 -0.97 -2.83 -15.76
C LEU A 77 -2.48 -3.01 -15.57
N ASP A 78 -3.23 -3.25 -16.65
CA ASP A 78 -4.66 -3.54 -16.57
C ASP A 78 -4.90 -4.86 -15.83
N GLU A 79 -4.13 -5.91 -16.14
CA GLU A 79 -4.22 -7.22 -15.49
C GLU A 79 -3.95 -7.15 -13.98
N ILE A 80 -2.86 -6.51 -13.55
CA ILE A 80 -2.58 -6.36 -12.12
C ILE A 80 -3.64 -5.50 -11.42
N THR A 81 -4.15 -4.46 -12.09
CA THR A 81 -5.19 -3.59 -11.53
C THR A 81 -6.48 -4.38 -11.31
N SER A 82 -6.94 -5.14 -12.30
CA SER A 82 -8.13 -5.99 -12.18
C SER A 82 -7.99 -7.03 -11.07
N ARG A 83 -6.84 -7.71 -10.99
CA ARG A 83 -6.61 -8.70 -9.92
C ARG A 83 -6.62 -8.08 -8.53
N LEU A 84 -5.98 -6.92 -8.35
CA LEU A 84 -6.01 -6.23 -7.06
C LEU A 84 -7.42 -5.76 -6.68
N GLU A 85 -8.19 -5.27 -7.65
CA GLU A 85 -9.58 -4.88 -7.43
C GLU A 85 -10.46 -6.07 -7.04
N GLU A 86 -10.41 -7.16 -7.79
CA GLU A 86 -11.30 -8.33 -7.61
C GLU A 86 -10.87 -9.22 -6.44
N ASP A 87 -9.58 -9.56 -6.35
CA ASP A 87 -9.10 -10.60 -5.43
C ASP A 87 -8.81 -10.04 -4.03
N VAL A 88 -8.41 -8.76 -3.92
CA VAL A 88 -7.87 -8.20 -2.66
C VAL A 88 -8.76 -7.10 -2.07
N PHE A 89 -9.20 -6.16 -2.91
CA PHE A 89 -9.80 -4.91 -2.44
C PHE A 89 -11.31 -4.80 -2.61
N ASP A 90 -12.00 -5.82 -3.13
CA ASP A 90 -13.44 -5.79 -3.41
C ASP A 90 -13.85 -4.48 -4.13
N HIS A 91 -13.18 -4.20 -5.24
CA HIS A 91 -13.31 -2.97 -6.04
C HIS A 91 -13.15 -1.67 -5.23
N PHE A 92 -12.37 -1.69 -4.15
CA PHE A 92 -12.18 -0.57 -3.23
C PHE A 92 -13.49 -0.03 -2.61
N ASN A 93 -14.52 -0.88 -2.49
CA ASN A 93 -15.80 -0.52 -1.86
C ASN A 93 -15.62 -0.13 -0.37
N ASP A 94 -14.68 -0.79 0.31
CA ASP A 94 -14.34 -0.50 1.70
C ASP A 94 -13.38 0.69 1.80
N LYS A 95 -13.95 1.84 2.19
CA LYS A 95 -13.20 3.08 2.35
C LYS A 95 -12.08 2.94 3.39
N GLY A 96 -10.90 3.43 3.03
CA GLY A 96 -9.78 3.57 3.95
C GLY A 96 -8.94 2.31 4.15
N LYS A 97 -9.18 1.23 3.40
CA LYS A 97 -8.34 0.01 3.41
C LYS A 97 -7.07 0.17 2.58
N ALA A 98 -7.20 0.74 1.39
CA ALA A 98 -6.08 1.06 0.52
C ALA A 98 -6.42 2.24 -0.40
N ILE A 99 -5.38 2.86 -0.96
CA ILE A 99 -5.50 3.81 -2.07
C ILE A 99 -4.56 3.31 -3.16
N MET A 100 -5.06 3.18 -4.38
CA MET A 100 -4.26 2.80 -5.54
C MET A 100 -4.31 3.90 -6.60
N PHE A 101 -3.18 4.20 -7.21
CA PHE A 101 -3.12 5.18 -8.30
C PHE A 101 -1.95 4.89 -9.22
N VAL A 102 -2.06 5.41 -10.45
CA VAL A 102 -1.10 5.23 -11.52
C VAL A 102 -0.51 6.58 -11.91
N MET A 103 0.81 6.66 -12.02
CA MET A 103 1.52 7.85 -12.48
C MET A 103 2.31 7.57 -13.77
N PRO A 104 2.27 8.45 -14.78
CA PRO A 104 3.08 8.28 -15.98
C PRO A 104 4.57 8.46 -15.65
N VAL A 105 5.41 7.54 -16.13
CA VAL A 105 6.86 7.59 -15.90
C VAL A 105 7.55 7.99 -17.19
N ALA A 106 8.12 9.20 -17.21
CA ALA A 106 8.75 9.75 -18.40
C ALA A 106 10.03 8.99 -18.82
N LYS A 107 10.85 8.57 -17.84
CA LYS A 107 12.10 7.84 -18.06
C LYS A 107 12.39 6.92 -16.87
N VAL A 108 12.99 5.77 -17.12
CA VAL A 108 13.50 4.86 -16.08
C VAL A 108 14.88 4.36 -16.49
N TYR A 109 15.77 4.15 -15.53
CA TYR A 109 17.12 3.65 -15.73
C TYR A 109 17.36 2.45 -14.81
N GLY A 110 18.04 1.41 -15.29
CA GLY A 110 18.36 0.22 -14.48
C GLY A 110 17.15 -0.63 -14.08
N CYS A 111 16.00 -0.45 -14.74
CA CYS A 111 14.86 -1.36 -14.63
C CYS A 111 15.04 -2.43 -15.71
N ASP A 112 15.39 -3.64 -15.30
CA ASP A 112 15.41 -4.79 -16.20
C ASP A 112 13.96 -5.22 -16.51
N ASN A 113 13.77 -5.91 -17.64
CA ASN A 113 12.47 -6.45 -18.07
C ASN A 113 12.17 -7.77 -17.38
#